data_AF-A0ABD0X384-F1
#
_entry.id   AF-A0ABD0X384-F1
#
_cell.length_a   1.000
_cell.length_b   1.000
_cell.length_c   1.000
_cell.angle_alpha   90.00
_cell.angle_beta   90.00
_cell.angle_gamma   90.00
#
_symmetry.space_group_name_H-M   'P 1'
#
loop_
_entity.id
_entity.type
_entity.pdbx_description
1 polymer ?
#
loop_
_entity_poly.entity_id
_entity_poly.type
_entity_poly.pdbx_seq_one_letter_code
_entity_poly.pdbx_strand_id
1 'polypeptide(L)'
;MPDFCAAYGCSNRRGLKTRACGITFYLFPKTRKMRRECELALRRDSFVASDRTLLCSEHFRSEDFDRTGQNVRLKDGVVPNIFNFPAHLQRLVATRSTTTSRRVEDNLPMDLSQDVPQPDVGATGERSLSRKRQATDHLYALPACPKAIKARLEEASARVRKLQREKSNALRREKRAKMNKQVLLEELKEKNLINEKAERQA
;
A
#
# COMPACT_ATOMS: atom_id res chain seq x y z
N MET A 1 -34.74 0.19 -11.87
CA MET A 1 -34.57 0.26 -10.40
C MET A 1 -33.15 0.67 -10.10
N PRO A 2 -32.91 1.69 -9.28
CA PRO A 2 -31.56 2.04 -8.89
C PRO A 2 -30.95 1.00 -7.94
N ASP A 3 -29.74 0.60 -8.28
CA ASP A 3 -28.94 -0.30 -7.47
C ASP A 3 -28.22 0.50 -6.36
N PHE A 4 -28.46 0.17 -5.10
CA PHE A 4 -27.80 0.77 -3.94
C PHE A 4 -26.75 -0.18 -3.35
N CYS A 5 -25.74 0.39 -2.70
CA CYS A 5 -24.80 -0.39 -1.90
C CYS A 5 -25.52 -1.00 -0.69
N ALA A 6 -25.28 -2.29 -0.44
CA ALA A 6 -25.86 -3.02 0.69
C ALA A 6 -25.11 -2.80 2.01
N ALA A 7 -23.94 -2.15 1.97
CA ALA A 7 -23.12 -1.91 3.15
C ALA A 7 -23.81 -1.03 4.18
N TYR A 8 -23.59 -1.35 5.46
CA TYR A 8 -24.09 -0.56 6.56
C TYR A 8 -23.56 0.88 6.48
N GLY A 9 -24.47 1.87 6.57
CA GLY A 9 -24.12 3.29 6.54
C GLY A 9 -23.65 3.83 5.18
N CYS A 10 -23.75 3.04 4.10
CA CYS A 10 -23.35 3.48 2.77
C CYS A 10 -24.55 4.05 1.98
N SER A 11 -24.44 5.32 1.57
CA SER A 11 -25.46 6.00 0.75
C SER A 11 -25.16 5.95 -0.76
N ASN A 12 -24.16 5.17 -1.18
CA ASN A 12 -23.76 5.09 -2.58
C ASN A 12 -24.83 4.41 -3.44
N ARG A 13 -25.32 5.15 -4.43
CA ARG A 13 -26.28 4.70 -5.44
C ARG A 13 -25.62 4.68 -6.79
N ARG A 14 -25.82 3.62 -7.57
CA ARG A 14 -25.32 3.53 -8.94
C ARG A 14 -25.85 4.68 -9.79
N GLY A 15 -24.98 5.60 -10.19
CA GLY A 15 -25.32 6.75 -11.00
C GLY A 15 -24.10 7.49 -11.56
N LEU A 16 -24.35 8.61 -12.23
CA LEU A 16 -23.29 9.44 -12.82
C LEU A 16 -22.37 10.06 -11.76
N LYS A 17 -22.93 10.47 -10.62
CA LYS A 17 -22.17 11.04 -9.49
C LYS A 17 -21.13 10.06 -8.95
N THR A 18 -21.53 8.83 -8.63
CA THR A 18 -20.62 7.80 -8.12
C THR A 18 -19.58 7.39 -9.17
N ARG A 19 -19.95 7.38 -10.47
CA ARG A 19 -19.00 7.11 -11.55
C ARG A 19 -17.94 8.21 -11.67
N ALA A 20 -18.33 9.47 -11.52
CA ALA A 20 -17.39 10.60 -11.50
C ALA A 20 -16.42 10.52 -10.32
N CYS A 21 -16.87 9.97 -9.18
CA CYS A 21 -16.02 9.67 -8.02
C CYS A 21 -15.20 8.37 -8.17
N GLY A 22 -15.24 7.69 -9.32
CA GLY A 22 -14.51 6.43 -9.56
C GLY A 22 -15.07 5.22 -8.80
N ILE A 23 -16.29 5.30 -8.26
CA ILE A 23 -16.90 4.22 -7.49
C ILE A 23 -17.54 3.21 -8.45
N THR A 24 -17.08 1.96 -8.35
CA THR A 24 -17.63 0.82 -9.08
C THR A 24 -18.47 -0.05 -8.15
N PHE A 25 -19.36 -0.87 -8.72
CA PHE A 25 -20.28 -1.72 -7.97
C PHE A 25 -20.07 -3.18 -8.35
N TYR A 26 -20.02 -4.07 -7.35
CA TYR A 26 -19.75 -5.49 -7.50
C TYR A 26 -20.88 -6.31 -6.91
N LEU A 27 -21.30 -7.34 -7.66
CA LEU A 27 -22.34 -8.28 -7.26
C LEU A 27 -21.82 -9.23 -6.19
N PHE A 28 -22.70 -9.64 -5.31
CA PHE A 28 -22.40 -10.73 -4.38
C PHE A 28 -21.98 -11.99 -5.14
N PRO A 29 -20.97 -12.73 -4.64
CA PRO A 29 -20.58 -14.01 -5.20
C PRO A 29 -21.76 -14.98 -5.33
N LYS A 30 -21.78 -15.76 -6.42
CA LYS A 30 -22.78 -16.83 -6.63
C LYS A 30 -22.54 -18.03 -5.71
N THR A 31 -21.30 -18.25 -5.31
CA THR A 31 -20.90 -19.37 -4.46
C THR A 31 -21.51 -19.22 -3.05
N ARG A 32 -22.25 -20.23 -2.58
CA ARG A 32 -22.94 -20.21 -1.28
C ARG A 32 -22.02 -19.88 -0.09
N LYS A 33 -20.79 -20.43 -0.07
CA LYS A 33 -19.82 -20.17 1.00
C LYS A 33 -19.42 -18.70 1.05
N MET A 34 -19.00 -18.15 -0.08
CA MET A 34 -18.61 -16.74 -0.18
C MET A 34 -19.78 -15.78 0.08
N ARG A 35 -20.98 -16.14 -0.38
CA ARG A 35 -22.19 -15.36 -0.09
C ARG A 35 -22.45 -15.25 1.40
N ARG A 36 -22.34 -16.37 2.14
CA ARG A 36 -22.46 -16.37 3.62
C ARG A 36 -21.38 -15.54 4.29
N GLU A 37 -20.13 -15.62 3.83
CA GLU A 37 -19.05 -14.80 4.39
C GLU A 37 -19.30 -13.30 4.18
N CYS A 38 -19.78 -12.90 3.01
CA CYS A 38 -20.18 -11.51 2.74
C CYS A 38 -21.40 -11.07 3.56
N GLU A 39 -22.39 -11.94 3.78
CA GLU A 39 -23.54 -11.68 4.66
C GLU A 39 -23.09 -11.44 6.11
N LEU A 40 -22.21 -12.30 6.63
CA LEU A 40 -21.61 -12.14 7.96
C LEU A 40 -20.76 -10.86 8.06
N ALA A 41 -20.04 -10.51 6.99
CA ALA A 41 -19.23 -9.30 6.94
C ALA A 41 -20.06 -8.02 7.04
N LEU A 42 -21.31 -8.02 6.57
CA LEU A 42 -22.22 -6.89 6.67
C LEU A 42 -22.77 -6.66 8.09
N ARG A 43 -22.67 -7.65 8.98
CA ARG A 43 -23.08 -7.58 10.40
C ARG A 43 -24.48 -7.00 10.60
N ARG A 44 -25.38 -7.31 9.69
CA ARG A 44 -26.76 -6.86 9.72
C ARG A 44 -27.64 -8.04 10.13
N ASP A 45 -28.35 -7.89 11.24
CA ASP A 45 -29.21 -8.94 11.75
C ASP A 45 -30.24 -9.36 10.69
N SER A 46 -30.35 -10.67 10.47
CA SER A 46 -31.29 -11.28 9.51
C SER A 46 -31.14 -10.83 8.05
N PHE A 47 -29.98 -10.32 7.63
CA PHE A 47 -29.75 -9.95 6.24
C PHE A 47 -29.44 -11.19 5.37
N VAL A 48 -30.26 -11.40 4.34
CA VAL A 48 -30.05 -12.42 3.31
C VAL A 48 -29.69 -11.73 2.01
N ALA A 49 -28.51 -12.02 1.47
CA ALA A 49 -28.08 -11.43 0.20
C ALA A 49 -28.88 -12.03 -0.96
N SER A 50 -29.54 -11.17 -1.72
CA SER A 50 -30.18 -11.54 -2.98
C SER A 50 -29.14 -11.56 -4.11
N ASP A 51 -29.46 -12.19 -5.24
CA ASP A 51 -28.57 -12.23 -6.41
C ASP A 51 -28.33 -10.84 -7.03
N ARG A 52 -29.14 -9.84 -6.68
CA ARG A 52 -28.98 -8.43 -7.09
C ARG A 52 -28.30 -7.56 -6.04
N THR A 53 -27.92 -8.13 -4.89
CA THR A 53 -27.22 -7.38 -3.83
C THR A 53 -25.83 -6.98 -4.31
N LEU A 54 -25.48 -5.71 -4.10
CA LEU A 54 -24.28 -5.07 -4.61
C LEU A 54 -23.52 -4.34 -3.50
N LEU A 55 -22.19 -4.29 -3.64
CA LEU A 55 -21.33 -3.45 -2.80
C LEU A 55 -20.51 -2.51 -3.68
N CYS A 56 -20.28 -1.30 -3.19
CA CYS A 56 -19.39 -0.36 -3.86
C CYS A 56 -17.91 -0.68 -3.57
N SER A 57 -17.03 -0.18 -4.43
CA SER A 57 -15.57 -0.41 -4.35
C SER A 57 -14.93 0.03 -3.04
N GLU A 58 -15.52 0.99 -2.32
CA GLU A 58 -15.00 1.50 -1.04
C GLU A 58 -14.93 0.44 0.07
N HIS A 59 -15.69 -0.65 -0.05
CA HIS A 59 -15.71 -1.73 0.95
C HIS A 59 -14.65 -2.80 0.74
N PHE A 60 -13.87 -2.69 -0.34
CA PHE A 60 -12.81 -3.60 -0.73
C PHE A 60 -11.47 -2.88 -0.72
N ARG A 61 -10.38 -3.58 -0.40
CA ARG A 61 -9.06 -2.98 -0.44
C ARG A 61 -8.58 -2.90 -1.88
N SER A 62 -7.66 -1.96 -2.15
CA SER A 62 -7.10 -1.80 -3.51
C SER A 62 -6.43 -3.07 -4.04
N GLU A 63 -5.92 -3.93 -3.15
CA GLU A 63 -5.23 -5.18 -3.48
C GLU A 63 -6.19 -6.32 -3.87
N ASP A 64 -7.47 -6.18 -3.53
CA ASP A 64 -8.51 -7.16 -3.83
C ASP A 64 -8.98 -7.08 -5.29
N PHE A 65 -8.58 -6.01 -5.99
CA PHE A 65 -8.91 -5.79 -7.39
C PHE A 65 -7.82 -6.31 -8.32
N ASP A 66 -8.24 -7.15 -9.26
CA ASP A 66 -7.45 -7.54 -10.41
C ASP A 66 -7.49 -6.43 -11.46
N ARG A 67 -6.37 -5.71 -11.57
CA ARG A 67 -6.10 -4.73 -12.63
C ARG A 67 -5.28 -5.31 -13.79
N THR A 68 -5.04 -6.62 -13.78
CA THR A 68 -4.22 -7.33 -14.77
C THR A 68 -4.87 -7.36 -16.16
N GLY A 69 -6.19 -7.15 -16.25
CA GLY A 69 -6.95 -7.14 -17.49
C GLY A 69 -7.42 -5.75 -17.95
N GLN A 70 -8.13 -5.71 -19.08
CA GLN A 70 -8.73 -4.49 -19.65
C GLN A 70 -9.84 -3.89 -18.76
N ASN A 71 -10.48 -4.71 -17.92
CA ASN A 71 -11.50 -4.28 -16.97
C ASN A 71 -11.04 -4.63 -15.55
N VAL A 72 -11.25 -3.71 -14.61
CA VAL A 72 -11.00 -3.95 -13.18
C VAL A 72 -12.05 -4.92 -12.66
N ARG A 73 -11.60 -6.09 -12.20
CA ARG A 73 -12.46 -7.12 -11.61
C ARG A 73 -12.08 -7.33 -10.16
N LEU A 74 -13.06 -7.69 -9.33
CA LEU A 74 -12.78 -8.14 -7.97
C LEU A 74 -12.27 -9.59 -8.05
N LYS A 75 -11.20 -9.91 -7.33
CA LYS A 75 -10.68 -11.28 -7.24
C LYS A 75 -11.74 -12.24 -6.71
N ASP A 76 -11.69 -13.48 -7.19
CA ASP A 76 -12.53 -14.54 -6.66
C ASP A 76 -12.16 -14.83 -5.19
N GLY A 77 -13.18 -14.93 -4.33
CA GLY A 77 -13.00 -15.25 -2.92
C GLY A 77 -12.69 -14.05 -2.00
N VAL A 78 -12.75 -12.81 -2.49
CA VAL A 78 -12.60 -11.63 -1.64
C VAL A 78 -13.89 -11.37 -0.84
N VAL A 79 -13.72 -11.16 0.46
CA VAL A 79 -14.78 -10.69 1.36
C VAL A 79 -14.56 -9.20 1.65
N PRO A 80 -15.59 -8.35 1.59
CA PRO A 80 -15.47 -6.95 1.99
C PRO A 80 -15.04 -6.86 3.46
N ASN A 81 -14.02 -6.06 3.74
CA ASN A 81 -13.44 -5.93 5.09
C ASN A 81 -13.42 -4.46 5.57
N ILE A 82 -13.71 -3.52 4.67
CA ILE A 82 -13.75 -2.09 5.01
C ILE A 82 -15.21 -1.71 5.24
N PHE A 83 -15.60 -1.63 6.51
CA PHE A 83 -16.91 -1.14 6.92
C PHE A 83 -16.74 -0.14 8.07
N ASN A 84 -17.47 0.96 7.98
CA ASN A 84 -17.51 1.94 9.06
C ASN A 84 -18.67 1.59 10.00
N PHE A 85 -18.46 0.57 10.83
CA PHE A 85 -19.45 0.16 11.82
C PHE A 85 -19.45 1.11 13.02
N PRO A 86 -20.61 1.45 13.59
CA PRO A 86 -20.69 2.18 14.85
C PRO A 86 -20.01 1.37 15.98
N ALA A 87 -19.51 2.06 17.02
CA ALA A 87 -18.64 1.47 18.05
C ALA A 87 -19.17 0.17 18.68
N HIS A 88 -20.50 0.00 18.78
CA HIS A 88 -21.15 -1.20 19.32
C HIS A 88 -21.14 -2.42 18.37
N LEU A 89 -20.86 -2.24 17.08
CA LEU A 89 -20.75 -3.32 16.07
C LEU A 89 -19.30 -3.54 15.60
N GLN A 90 -18.35 -2.74 16.10
CA GLN A 90 -16.94 -2.93 15.84
C GLN A 90 -16.47 -4.18 16.59
N ARG A 91 -15.80 -5.10 15.88
CA ARG A 91 -15.12 -6.22 16.54
C ARG A 91 -14.00 -5.62 17.37
N LEU A 92 -14.11 -5.71 18.70
CA LEU A 92 -12.99 -5.52 19.61
C LEU A 92 -11.94 -6.58 19.25
N VAL A 93 -11.06 -6.23 18.31
CA VAL A 93 -9.77 -6.90 18.22
C VAL A 93 -9.11 -6.53 19.53
N ALA A 94 -8.96 -7.48 20.44
CA ALA A 94 -8.07 -7.35 21.58
C ALA A 94 -6.65 -7.20 21.02
N THR A 95 -6.31 -6.00 20.58
CA THR A 95 -4.93 -5.60 20.36
C THR A 95 -4.28 -5.68 21.74
N ARG A 96 -3.50 -6.73 21.98
CA ARG A 96 -2.41 -6.70 22.94
C ARG A 96 -1.48 -5.58 22.48
N SER A 97 -1.76 -4.38 22.97
CA SER A 97 -0.96 -3.18 22.75
C SER A 97 0.38 -3.35 23.46
N THR A 98 1.44 -3.65 22.72
CA THR A 98 2.81 -3.36 23.15
C THR A 98 3.25 -2.00 22.63
N THR A 99 3.94 -1.27 23.49
CA THR A 99 4.19 0.18 23.57
C THR A 99 5.19 0.75 22.54
N THR A 100 5.02 0.50 21.23
CA THR A 100 5.94 1.08 20.21
C THR A 100 5.28 1.76 19.00
N SER A 101 3.96 1.82 18.91
CA SER A 101 3.25 2.39 17.73
C SER A 101 2.79 3.86 17.88
N ARG A 102 3.55 4.71 18.58
CA ARG A 102 3.17 6.12 18.82
C ARG A 102 4.14 7.18 18.24
N ARG A 103 4.90 6.89 17.18
CA ARG A 103 5.89 7.86 16.66
C ARG A 103 5.92 8.08 15.14
N VAL A 104 4.82 7.90 14.40
CA VAL A 104 4.83 8.16 12.93
C VAL A 104 3.64 9.00 12.45
N GLU A 105 2.97 9.74 13.32
CA GLU A 105 1.84 10.61 12.94
C GLU A 105 2.11 12.10 13.17
N ASP A 106 3.38 12.52 13.17
CA ASP A 106 3.73 13.93 13.12
C ASP A 106 4.82 14.14 12.05
N ASN A 107 4.62 15.17 11.22
CA ASN A 107 5.44 15.67 10.11
C ASN A 107 4.98 15.29 8.69
N LEU A 108 3.88 15.91 8.24
CA LEU A 108 3.74 16.36 6.86
C LEU A 108 3.92 17.90 6.86
N PRO A 109 4.90 18.48 6.15
CA PRO A 109 4.82 19.85 5.71
C PRO A 109 4.24 19.89 4.30
N MET A 110 3.09 20.55 4.23
CA MET A 110 2.56 21.23 3.07
C MET A 110 3.47 22.43 2.78
N ASP A 111 4.04 22.54 1.57
CA ASP A 111 4.47 23.85 1.07
C ASP A 111 4.46 23.92 -0.46
N LEU A 112 3.85 25.00 -0.93
CA LEU A 112 3.85 25.51 -2.30
C LEU A 112 5.11 26.32 -2.47
N SER A 113 5.88 26.14 -3.54
CA SER A 113 6.48 27.25 -4.27
C SER A 113 7.08 26.82 -5.61
N GLN A 114 6.79 27.67 -6.59
CA GLN A 114 7.40 27.71 -7.91
C GLN A 114 8.90 27.97 -7.78
N ASP A 115 9.71 27.33 -8.62
CA ASP A 115 10.91 27.98 -9.12
C ASP A 115 11.17 27.56 -10.57
N VAL A 116 11.26 28.61 -11.39
CA VAL A 116 11.57 28.63 -12.81
C VAL A 116 13.09 28.56 -12.97
N PRO A 117 13.60 27.83 -13.98
CA PRO A 117 14.79 28.33 -14.67
C PRO A 117 14.53 28.59 -16.15
N GLN A 118 14.71 29.85 -16.57
CA GLN A 118 14.99 30.24 -17.95
C GLN A 118 16.45 29.89 -18.32
N PRO A 119 16.76 29.74 -19.62
CA PRO A 119 18.05 29.22 -20.11
C PRO A 119 19.09 30.32 -20.34
N ASP A 120 20.36 30.00 -20.12
CA ASP A 120 21.51 30.79 -20.57
C ASP A 120 22.14 30.18 -21.83
N VAL A 121 22.64 31.06 -22.67
CA VAL A 121 23.09 30.92 -24.06
C VAL A 121 24.52 30.41 -24.17
N GLY A 122 24.83 29.62 -25.23
CA GLY A 122 26.22 29.26 -25.53
C GLY A 122 26.49 28.20 -26.61
N ALA A 123 26.36 28.62 -27.88
CA ALA A 123 27.21 28.29 -29.04
C ALA A 123 27.55 26.84 -29.50
N THR A 124 27.09 26.56 -30.74
CA THR A 124 27.73 25.82 -31.87
C THR A 124 27.96 24.30 -31.85
N GLY A 125 27.38 23.61 -32.87
CA GLY A 125 27.95 22.39 -33.43
C GLY A 125 26.98 21.27 -33.88
N GLU A 126 26.46 21.36 -35.12
CA GLU A 126 26.21 20.22 -36.02
C GLU A 126 25.09 19.17 -35.74
N ARG A 127 23.86 19.57 -36.11
CA ARG A 127 22.96 18.89 -37.06
C ARG A 127 23.14 17.36 -37.28
N SER A 128 22.28 16.53 -36.67
CA SER A 128 21.75 15.27 -37.26
C SER A 128 20.55 14.68 -36.49
N LEU A 129 19.36 14.85 -37.06
CA LEU A 129 18.16 14.00 -36.94
C LEU A 129 17.69 13.53 -35.53
N SER A 130 16.88 14.35 -34.84
CA SER A 130 15.91 13.82 -33.87
C SER A 130 14.53 14.43 -34.10
N ARG A 131 13.81 13.78 -35.01
CA ARG A 131 12.41 14.02 -35.34
C ARG A 131 11.56 13.74 -34.10
N LYS A 132 10.94 14.79 -33.56
CA LYS A 132 9.72 14.81 -32.72
C LYS A 132 9.42 13.51 -31.94
N ARG A 133 9.62 13.55 -30.62
CA ARG A 133 8.71 12.85 -29.72
C ARG A 133 8.02 13.89 -28.85
N GLN A 134 6.90 14.35 -29.37
CA GLN A 134 5.89 15.09 -28.62
C GLN A 134 5.65 14.33 -27.32
N ALA A 135 5.82 15.01 -26.19
CA ALA A 135 5.35 14.54 -24.90
C ALA A 135 3.85 14.30 -25.05
N THR A 136 3.43 13.04 -24.99
CA THR A 136 2.02 12.73 -24.89
C THR A 136 1.64 12.97 -23.44
N ASP A 137 0.64 13.85 -23.22
CA ASP A 137 0.04 14.22 -21.92
C ASP A 137 -0.72 13.06 -21.26
N HIS A 138 -0.17 11.85 -21.33
CA HIS A 138 -0.78 10.65 -20.82
C HIS A 138 0.23 9.94 -19.93
N LEU A 139 0.20 10.27 -18.63
CA LEU A 139 0.96 9.65 -17.55
C LEU A 139 0.76 8.12 -17.41
N TYR A 140 -0.08 7.51 -18.25
CA TYR A 140 -0.38 6.08 -18.32
C TYR A 140 0.06 5.40 -19.64
N ALA A 141 0.70 6.12 -20.56
CA ALA A 141 1.18 5.52 -21.80
C ALA A 141 2.37 4.59 -21.51
N LEU A 142 2.13 3.27 -21.60
CA LEU A 142 3.21 2.29 -21.53
C LEU A 142 4.22 2.53 -22.67
N PRO A 143 5.54 2.42 -22.42
CA PRO A 143 6.55 2.58 -23.44
C PRO A 143 6.24 1.74 -24.67
N ALA A 144 6.40 2.31 -25.87
CA ALA A 144 5.95 1.74 -27.15
C ALA A 144 6.51 0.35 -27.52
N CYS A 145 7.42 -0.22 -26.72
CA CYS A 145 8.00 -1.54 -26.96
C CYS A 145 7.87 -2.47 -25.74
N PRO A 146 7.16 -3.60 -25.86
CA PRO A 146 7.05 -4.60 -24.79
C PRO A 146 8.39 -5.11 -24.23
N LYS A 147 9.46 -5.15 -25.04
CA LYS A 147 10.80 -5.54 -24.59
C LYS A 147 11.38 -4.57 -23.57
N ALA A 148 11.17 -3.26 -23.77
CA ALA A 148 11.65 -2.24 -22.83
C ALA A 148 10.94 -2.34 -21.47
N ILE A 149 9.65 -2.68 -21.47
CA ILE A 149 8.87 -2.88 -20.23
C ILE A 149 9.38 -4.12 -19.47
N LYS A 150 9.60 -5.23 -20.18
CA LYS A 150 10.17 -6.45 -19.58
C LYS A 150 11.55 -6.20 -18.99
N ALA A 151 12.43 -5.53 -19.71
CA ALA A 151 13.76 -5.17 -19.22
C ALA A 151 13.69 -4.31 -17.94
N ARG A 152 12.81 -3.30 -17.90
CA ARG A 152 12.60 -2.48 -16.68
C ARG A 152 12.08 -3.29 -15.50
N LEU A 153 11.18 -4.25 -15.75
CA LEU A 153 10.66 -5.13 -14.71
C LEU A 153 11.74 -6.06 -14.17
N GLU A 154 12.53 -6.67 -15.05
CA GLU A 154 13.64 -7.55 -14.67
C GLU A 154 14.68 -6.76 -13.85
N GLU A 155 15.07 -5.58 -14.31
CA GLU A 155 16.00 -4.70 -13.60
C GLU A 155 15.44 -4.30 -12.21
N ALA A 156 14.17 -3.90 -12.13
CA ALA A 156 13.53 -3.59 -10.86
C ALA A 156 13.52 -4.80 -9.92
N SER A 157 13.21 -5.98 -10.43
CA SER A 157 13.21 -7.22 -9.65
C SER A 157 14.62 -7.58 -9.16
N ALA A 158 15.65 -7.37 -9.97
CA ALA A 158 17.04 -7.59 -9.62
C ALA A 158 17.48 -6.61 -8.52
N ARG A 159 17.10 -5.33 -8.61
CA ARG A 159 17.34 -4.32 -7.56
C ARG A 159 16.71 -4.73 -6.23
N VAL A 160 15.46 -5.19 -6.23
CA VAL A 160 14.79 -5.67 -5.00
C VAL A 160 15.55 -6.83 -4.37
N ARG A 161 15.94 -7.84 -5.16
CA ARG A 161 16.71 -8.98 -4.66
C ARG A 161 18.08 -8.55 -4.10
N LYS A 162 18.76 -7.62 -4.76
CA LYS A 162 20.04 -7.06 -4.29
C LYS A 162 19.87 -6.36 -2.94
N LEU A 163 18.91 -5.44 -2.83
CA LEU A 163 18.65 -4.69 -1.60
C LEU A 163 18.22 -5.61 -0.44
N GLN A 164 17.44 -6.66 -0.71
CA GLN A 164 17.08 -7.66 0.30
C GLN A 164 18.32 -8.39 0.85
N ARG A 165 19.26 -8.76 -0.01
CA ARG A 165 20.54 -9.38 0.40
C ARG A 165 21.40 -8.41 1.19
N GLU A 166 21.51 -7.16 0.75
CA GLU A 166 22.26 -6.11 1.45
C GLU A 166 21.68 -5.85 2.84
N LYS A 167 20.35 -5.73 2.96
CA LYS A 167 19.65 -5.60 4.24
C LYS A 167 19.94 -6.79 5.16
N SER A 168 19.83 -8.02 4.66
CA SER A 168 20.17 -9.21 5.45
C SER A 168 21.62 -9.20 5.92
N ASN A 169 22.56 -8.81 5.04
CA ASN A 169 23.98 -8.73 5.38
C ASN A 169 24.26 -7.63 6.41
N ALA A 170 23.60 -6.47 6.31
CA ALA A 170 23.69 -5.39 7.28
C ALA A 170 23.20 -5.85 8.66
N LEU A 171 22.03 -6.50 8.73
CA LEU A 171 21.49 -7.05 9.97
C LEU A 171 22.43 -8.08 10.60
N ARG A 172 23.07 -8.95 9.80
CA ARG A 172 24.08 -9.90 10.29
C ARG A 172 25.33 -9.20 10.82
N ARG A 173 25.77 -8.10 10.22
CA ARG A 173 26.89 -7.29 10.73
C ARG A 173 26.52 -6.63 12.05
N GLU A 174 25.34 -6.02 12.14
CA GLU A 174 24.85 -5.40 13.36
C GLU A 174 24.73 -6.42 14.50
N LYS A 175 24.17 -7.61 14.22
CA LYS A 175 24.08 -8.70 15.21
C LYS A 175 25.46 -9.14 15.71
N ARG A 176 26.44 -9.29 14.82
CA ARG A 176 27.83 -9.60 15.20
C ARG A 176 28.46 -8.50 16.05
N ALA A 177 28.27 -7.24 15.67
CA ALA A 177 28.78 -6.10 16.45
C ALA A 177 28.16 -6.05 17.85
N LYS A 178 26.85 -6.30 17.98
CA LYS A 178 26.17 -6.39 19.28
C LYS A 178 26.69 -7.54 20.13
N MET A 179 26.86 -8.71 19.56
CA MET A 179 27.40 -9.88 20.26
C MET A 179 28.85 -9.63 20.70
N ASN A 180 29.69 -9.08 19.82
CA ASN A 180 31.08 -8.72 20.17
C ASN A 180 31.12 -7.67 21.28
N LYS A 181 30.25 -6.65 21.23
CA LYS A 181 30.12 -5.66 22.33
C LYS A 181 29.77 -6.34 23.64
N GLN A 182 28.82 -7.28 23.64
CA GLN A 182 28.42 -8.01 24.84
C GLN A 182 29.58 -8.83 25.40
N VAL A 183 30.29 -9.59 24.56
CA VAL A 183 31.47 -10.37 24.98
C VAL A 183 32.53 -9.46 25.62
N LEU A 184 32.85 -8.33 24.98
CA LEU A 184 33.83 -7.38 25.53
C LEU A 184 33.37 -6.76 26.86
N LEU A 185 32.08 -6.46 27.02
CA LEU A 185 31.56 -5.95 28.29
C LEU A 185 31.69 -6.98 29.41
N GLU A 186 31.41 -8.25 29.15
CA GLU A 186 31.59 -9.31 30.13
C GLU A 186 33.07 -9.51 30.48
N GLU A 187 33.98 -9.55 29.50
CA GLU A 187 35.43 -9.63 29.75
C GLU A 187 35.95 -8.45 30.61
N LEU A 188 35.44 -7.24 30.40
CA LEU A 188 35.83 -6.07 31.17
C LEU A 188 35.26 -6.10 32.60
N LYS A 189 34.06 -6.66 32.79
CA LYS A 189 33.48 -6.92 34.12
C LYS A 189 34.29 -7.98 34.88
N GLU A 190 34.65 -9.09 34.23
CA GLU A 190 35.50 -10.14 34.83
C GLU A 190 36.86 -9.59 35.29
N LYS A 191 37.43 -8.67 34.52
CA LYS A 191 38.68 -7.98 34.86
C LYS A 191 38.51 -6.87 35.92
N ASN A 192 37.29 -6.67 36.45
CA ASN A 192 36.93 -5.62 37.40
C ASN A 192 37.29 -4.19 36.91
N LEU A 193 37.34 -3.98 35.59
CA LEU A 193 37.68 -2.69 34.98
C LEU A 193 36.46 -1.78 34.80
N ILE A 194 35.25 -2.29 35.07
CA ILE A 194 34.00 -1.54 35.00
C ILE A 194 33.25 -1.77 36.32
N ASN A 195 33.14 -0.72 37.15
CA ASN A 195 32.30 -0.70 38.36
C ASN A 195 30.88 -0.24 38.01
N GLU A 196 29.86 -0.78 38.71
CA GLU A 196 28.40 -0.61 38.48
C GLU A 196 27.85 0.84 38.38
N LYS A 197 28.68 1.88 38.56
CA LYS A 197 28.24 3.29 38.54
C LYS A 197 28.00 3.89 37.14
N ALA A 198 28.29 3.17 36.06
CA ALA A 198 28.10 3.68 34.69
C ALA A 198 26.73 3.36 34.06
N GLU A 199 25.84 2.60 34.73
CA GLU A 199 24.59 2.11 34.13
C GLU A 199 23.39 3.11 34.20
N ARG A 200 23.54 4.29 34.83
CA ARG A 200 22.40 5.21 35.04
C ARG A 200 22.24 6.35 34.03
N GLN A 201 23.08 6.46 33.01
CA GLN A 201 22.97 7.55 32.03
C GLN A 201 23.31 7.09 30.61
N ALA A 202 22.42 6.31 29.99
CA ALA A 202 22.30 6.20 28.53
C ALA A 202 20.90 5.68 28.15
#